data_AF-A0A2V6M0P9-F1
#
_entry.id   AF-A0A2V6M0P9-F1
#
_cell.length_a   1.000
_cell.length_b   1.000
_cell.length_c   1.000
_cell.angle_alpha   90.00
_cell.angle_beta   90.00
_cell.angle_gamma   90.00
#
_symmetry.space_group_name_H-M   'P 1'
#
loop_
_entity.id
_entity.type
_entity.pdbx_description
1 polymer ?
#
loop_
_entity_poly.entity_id
_entity_poly.type
_entity_poly.pdbx_seq_one_letter_code
_entity_poly.pdbx_strand_id
1 'polypeptide(L)'
;MSADSEILGSALPARPPAGASRAVSGASPDTSEPVATDLGAPTSQGVFGAAPKTTRGGACAPQKRVSGKKLFVWPPSTDALLWRIVRPVGMAALFLTAWGLAVRWSGSDLFPTPGNVARGIVELIQKGLLFKYIVASLFRVSWGFTLAVIIGVPLGLVLGWYSRAFQALNPFIQILRPISPIAWIPLAILWFGVSDAAPIFLIFLASVFPITVSSIAAVQNMQPVYLRAALNFGLSTGELFRQVIFRACLPQIITGIRIALGVAWLVVVAAE
;
A
#
# COMPACT_ATOMS: atom_id res chain seq x y z
N MET A 1 -48.82 -13.77 37.41
CA MET A 1 -50.19 -13.93 37.96
C MET A 1 -50.96 -12.71 37.48
N SER A 2 -52.02 -12.91 36.68
CA SER A 2 -52.77 -11.90 35.90
C SER A 2 -51.94 -11.13 34.85
N ALA A 3 -52.26 -11.00 33.56
CA ALA A 3 -53.51 -10.99 32.76
C ALA A 3 -54.13 -9.59 32.54
N ASP A 4 -54.75 -9.44 31.37
CA ASP A 4 -55.64 -8.36 30.89
C ASP A 4 -55.03 -6.99 30.48
N SER A 5 -55.54 -6.25 29.48
CA SER A 5 -56.20 -6.62 28.20
C SER A 5 -56.31 -5.37 27.27
N GLU A 6 -56.32 -5.65 25.96
CA GLU A 6 -56.95 -4.99 24.79
C GLU A 6 -57.51 -3.53 24.75
N ILE A 7 -57.82 -3.13 23.50
CA ILE A 7 -58.74 -2.07 23.01
C ILE A 7 -58.11 -0.66 22.86
N LEU A 8 -57.78 -0.17 21.65
CA LEU A 8 -58.60 0.25 20.48
C LEU A 8 -59.44 1.53 20.67
N GLY A 9 -58.93 2.63 20.12
CA GLY A 9 -59.72 3.79 19.68
C GLY A 9 -58.81 4.81 19.00
N SER A 10 -59.16 5.57 17.95
CA SER A 10 -60.28 5.60 17.00
C SER A 10 -60.21 7.01 16.38
N ALA A 11 -59.89 7.17 15.09
CA ALA A 11 -60.23 8.33 14.24
C ALA A 11 -59.49 8.34 12.88
N LEU A 12 -60.13 7.83 11.84
CA LEU A 12 -60.24 8.54 10.55
C LEU A 12 -61.57 9.32 10.57
N PRO A 13 -61.92 10.23 9.63
CA PRO A 13 -61.34 10.45 8.29
C PRO A 13 -61.14 11.94 7.86
N ALA A 14 -60.58 12.19 6.67
CA ALA A 14 -61.13 13.13 5.66
C ALA A 14 -60.22 13.32 4.40
N ARG A 15 -60.83 13.13 3.23
CA ARG A 15 -60.51 13.67 1.88
C ARG A 15 -61.75 14.54 1.48
N PRO A 16 -61.92 15.17 0.28
CA PRO A 16 -61.08 15.42 -0.91
C PRO A 16 -61.19 16.94 -1.31
N PRO A 17 -61.34 17.41 -2.58
CA PRO A 17 -60.91 16.98 -3.93
C PRO A 17 -59.83 17.96 -4.50
N ALA A 18 -59.55 18.23 -5.79
CA ALA A 18 -59.96 17.78 -7.15
C ALA A 18 -58.71 17.96 -8.10
N GLY A 19 -58.68 17.75 -9.42
CA GLY A 19 -59.60 17.15 -10.42
C GLY A 19 -59.29 17.67 -11.85
N ALA A 20 -58.81 16.81 -12.77
CA ALA A 20 -58.79 16.90 -14.25
C ALA A 20 -57.84 15.77 -14.78
N SER A 21 -58.32 14.71 -15.45
CA SER A 21 -58.65 14.61 -16.90
C SER A 21 -57.47 14.92 -17.83
N ARG A 22 -57.04 14.08 -18.80
CA ARG A 22 -57.46 12.79 -19.42
C ARG A 22 -56.16 12.11 -19.95
N ALA A 23 -55.91 10.79 -19.96
CA ALA A 23 -56.58 9.67 -20.64
C ALA A 23 -56.57 9.74 -22.20
N VAL A 24 -55.80 8.84 -22.83
CA VAL A 24 -55.84 8.26 -24.22
C VAL A 24 -54.39 7.81 -24.53
N SER A 25 -53.99 6.55 -24.74
CA SER A 25 -54.53 5.36 -25.42
C SER A 25 -54.21 5.28 -26.93
N GLY A 26 -53.24 4.43 -27.30
CA GLY A 26 -53.31 3.68 -28.57
C GLY A 26 -52.05 3.67 -29.48
N ALA A 27 -51.80 2.47 -30.02
CA ALA A 27 -51.23 2.17 -31.34
C ALA A 27 -49.74 2.44 -31.67
N SER A 28 -48.95 1.36 -31.56
CA SER A 28 -48.24 0.66 -32.66
C SER A 28 -47.16 1.35 -33.54
N PRO A 29 -46.29 0.54 -34.20
CA PRO A 29 -44.98 1.01 -34.66
C PRO A 29 -44.88 1.27 -36.18
N ASP A 30 -43.68 1.71 -36.56
CA ASP A 30 -43.03 1.62 -37.88
C ASP A 30 -43.34 2.71 -38.91
N THR A 31 -42.40 3.65 -39.07
CA THR A 31 -42.18 4.38 -40.33
C THR A 31 -40.69 4.63 -40.52
N SER A 32 -40.15 4.01 -41.57
CA SER A 32 -38.82 4.21 -42.15
C SER A 32 -38.48 5.67 -42.50
N GLU A 33 -37.21 6.07 -42.27
CA GLU A 33 -36.39 6.77 -43.27
C GLU A 33 -34.89 6.47 -43.05
N PRO A 34 -34.07 6.34 -44.11
CA PRO A 34 -32.64 6.08 -44.01
C PRO A 34 -31.79 7.35 -44.13
N VAL A 35 -30.87 7.60 -43.19
CA VAL A 35 -29.83 8.63 -43.35
C VAL A 35 -28.51 7.97 -43.73
N ALA A 36 -28.18 8.04 -45.02
CA ALA A 36 -26.85 7.75 -45.52
C ALA A 36 -25.97 9.02 -45.48
N THR A 37 -24.65 8.81 -45.41
CA THR A 37 -23.61 9.79 -45.73
C THR A 37 -23.43 10.96 -44.73
N ASP A 38 -22.40 10.86 -43.88
CA ASP A 38 -21.17 11.60 -44.22
C ASP A 38 -19.90 10.94 -43.65
N LEU A 39 -18.84 10.90 -44.44
CA LEU A 39 -17.52 10.38 -44.08
C LEU A 39 -16.66 11.52 -43.49
N GLY A 40 -17.10 12.02 -42.34
CA GLY A 40 -16.41 13.06 -41.58
C GLY A 40 -15.11 12.54 -40.93
N ALA A 41 -14.02 12.48 -41.69
CA ALA A 41 -12.69 12.23 -41.16
C ALA A 41 -12.35 13.26 -40.06
N PRO A 42 -11.79 12.86 -38.90
CA PRO A 42 -11.34 13.82 -37.90
C PRO A 42 -10.17 14.62 -38.45
N THR A 43 -10.45 15.86 -38.86
CA THR A 43 -9.50 16.86 -39.32
C THR A 43 -8.25 16.85 -38.46
N SER A 44 -7.12 16.52 -39.08
CA SER A 44 -5.79 16.68 -38.51
C SER A 44 -5.51 18.17 -38.32
N GLN A 45 -5.92 18.72 -37.16
CA GLN A 45 -5.49 20.05 -36.75
C GLN A 45 -3.97 20.03 -36.56
N GLY A 46 -3.27 20.51 -37.58
CA GLY A 46 -1.83 20.55 -37.63
C GLY A 46 -1.29 21.52 -36.59
N VAL A 47 -0.89 20.99 -35.43
CA VAL A 47 0.00 21.68 -34.48
C VAL A 47 1.44 21.64 -35.02
N PHE A 48 1.64 22.12 -36.25
CA PHE A 48 2.95 22.48 -36.79
C PHE A 48 3.28 23.92 -36.39
N GLY A 49 3.39 24.11 -35.07
CA GLY A 49 3.94 25.33 -34.50
C GLY A 49 5.42 25.47 -34.81
N ALA A 50 5.73 26.25 -35.85
CA ALA A 50 7.02 26.88 -36.17
C ALA A 50 8.31 26.09 -35.85
N ALA A 51 9.01 25.67 -36.92
CA ALA A 51 10.41 25.27 -36.80
C ALA A 51 11.24 26.36 -36.09
N PRO A 52 12.11 26.00 -35.12
CA PRO A 52 12.96 26.98 -34.44
C PRO A 52 13.92 27.58 -35.47
N LYS A 53 13.80 28.90 -35.68
CA LYS A 53 14.71 29.64 -36.58
C LYS A 53 16.14 29.44 -36.09
N THR A 54 16.99 28.91 -36.97
CA THR A 54 18.42 28.73 -36.74
C THR A 54 19.14 30.08 -36.73
N THR A 55 19.08 30.77 -35.59
CA THR A 55 19.92 31.94 -35.30
C THR A 55 21.38 31.54 -35.19
N ARG A 56 22.05 31.48 -36.36
CA ARG A 56 23.52 31.62 -36.44
C ARG A 56 23.89 32.93 -35.73
N GLY A 57 24.93 32.90 -34.89
CA GLY A 57 25.48 34.11 -34.27
C GLY A 57 25.07 34.39 -32.82
N GLY A 58 24.76 33.37 -32.02
CA GLY A 58 24.80 33.49 -30.56
C GLY A 58 26.23 33.26 -30.05
N ALA A 59 26.95 34.32 -29.68
CA ALA A 59 28.28 34.21 -29.11
C ALA A 59 28.27 33.32 -27.84
N CYS A 60 29.34 32.56 -27.62
CA CYS A 60 29.50 31.74 -26.41
C CYS A 60 29.49 32.67 -25.18
N ALA A 61 28.34 32.74 -24.49
CA ALA A 61 28.20 33.53 -23.29
C ALA A 61 29.21 33.02 -22.25
N PRO A 62 30.03 33.89 -21.64
CA PRO A 62 31.11 33.46 -20.76
C PRO A 62 30.51 32.73 -19.57
N GLN A 63 30.65 31.40 -19.56
CA GLN A 63 30.20 30.55 -18.47
C GLN A 63 30.93 31.00 -17.22
N LYS A 64 30.23 31.75 -16.34
CA LYS A 64 30.80 32.26 -15.09
C LYS A 64 31.37 31.08 -14.33
N ARG A 65 32.71 30.98 -14.33
CA ARG A 65 33.47 30.00 -13.58
C ARG A 65 33.02 30.14 -12.13
N VAL A 66 32.16 29.23 -11.67
CA VAL A 66 31.65 29.24 -10.30
C VAL A 66 32.86 29.01 -9.42
N SER A 67 33.42 30.13 -8.91
CA SER A 67 34.62 30.12 -8.11
C SER A 67 34.38 29.15 -6.97
N GLY A 68 35.24 28.14 -6.86
CA GLY A 68 35.14 27.09 -5.87
C GLY A 68 35.33 27.69 -4.49
N LYS A 69 34.25 28.25 -3.93
CA LYS A 69 34.09 28.45 -2.50
C LYS A 69 34.30 27.07 -1.92
N LYS A 70 35.49 26.83 -1.36
CA LYS A 70 35.81 25.61 -0.63
C LYS A 70 34.63 25.38 0.29
N LEU A 71 33.94 24.23 0.16
CA LEU A 71 32.93 23.84 1.13
C LEU A 71 33.70 23.66 2.44
N PHE A 72 33.73 24.72 3.24
CA PHE A 72 34.28 24.71 4.57
C PHE A 72 33.27 23.94 5.42
N VAL A 73 33.40 22.61 5.36
CA VAL A 73 32.64 21.69 6.20
C VAL A 73 33.09 21.96 7.61
N TRP A 74 32.32 22.78 8.32
CA TRP A 74 32.51 23.06 9.73
C TRP A 74 32.59 21.72 10.47
N PRO A 75 33.68 21.41 11.19
CA PRO A 75 33.73 20.19 11.99
C PRO A 75 32.57 20.26 12.99
N PRO A 76 31.77 19.18 13.16
CA PRO A 76 30.64 19.21 14.08
C PRO A 76 31.17 19.52 15.47
N SER A 77 30.85 20.72 15.97
CA SER A 77 31.34 21.18 17.26
C SER A 77 30.76 20.29 18.36
N THR A 78 31.54 20.03 19.39
CA THR A 78 31.24 18.99 20.39
C THR A 78 29.97 19.27 21.19
N ASP A 79 29.61 20.54 21.32
CA ASP A 79 28.33 21.04 21.82
C ASP A 79 27.13 20.62 20.93
N ALA A 80 27.27 20.72 19.61
CA ALA A 80 26.23 20.32 18.65
C ALA A 80 26.01 18.80 18.64
N LEU A 81 27.04 18.00 18.94
CA LEU A 81 26.89 16.56 19.15
C LEU A 81 26.17 16.26 20.48
N LEU A 82 26.57 16.92 21.57
CA LEU A 82 25.92 16.84 22.89
C LEU A 82 24.43 17.18 22.81
N TRP A 83 24.07 18.31 22.22
CA TRP A 83 22.67 18.75 22.08
C TRP A 83 21.82 17.83 21.19
N ARG A 84 22.42 17.08 20.26
CA ARG A 84 21.72 16.05 19.46
C ARG A 84 21.41 14.78 20.24
N ILE A 85 22.13 14.48 21.32
CA ILE A 85 21.92 13.31 22.18
C ILE A 85 21.09 13.68 23.42
N VAL A 86 21.38 14.82 24.05
CA VAL A 86 20.69 15.29 25.26
C VAL A 86 19.20 15.55 25.00
N ARG A 87 18.80 16.07 23.82
CA ARG A 87 17.39 16.27 23.47
C ARG A 87 16.56 14.97 23.44
N PRO A 88 16.91 13.93 22.65
CA PRO A 88 16.14 12.68 22.65
C PRO A 88 16.22 11.93 23.99
N VAL A 89 17.37 11.95 24.69
CA VAL A 89 17.50 11.32 26.01
C VAL A 89 16.63 12.03 27.05
N GLY A 90 16.63 13.37 27.07
CA GLY A 90 15.77 14.17 27.96
C GLY A 90 14.28 13.94 27.69
N MET A 91 13.88 13.82 26.42
CA MET A 91 12.49 13.53 26.05
C MET A 91 12.08 12.10 26.41
N ALA A 92 12.98 11.12 26.25
CA ALA A 92 12.75 9.75 26.70
C ALA A 92 12.66 9.64 28.23
N ALA A 93 13.52 10.37 28.97
CA ALA A 93 13.46 10.44 30.43
C ALA A 93 12.15 11.09 30.91
N LEU A 94 11.72 12.19 30.28
CA LEU A 94 10.43 12.84 30.55
C LEU A 94 9.26 11.88 30.29
N PHE A 95 9.29 11.11 29.20
CA PHE A 95 8.27 10.11 28.91
C PHE A 95 8.23 8.99 29.97
N LEU A 96 9.39 8.47 30.39
CA LEU A 96 9.47 7.43 31.42
C LEU A 96 9.00 7.92 32.80
N THR A 97 9.32 9.17 33.18
CA THR A 97 8.82 9.76 34.43
C THR A 97 7.33 10.07 34.36
N ALA A 98 6.84 10.59 33.23
CA ALA A 98 5.40 10.82 33.01
C ALA A 98 4.60 9.51 33.04
N TRP A 99 5.09 8.43 32.41
CA TRP A 99 4.48 7.10 32.49
C TRP A 99 4.49 6.55 33.93
N GLY A 100 5.63 6.61 34.61
CA GLY A 100 5.73 6.19 36.01
C GLY A 100 4.81 6.98 36.95
N LEU A 101 4.62 8.27 36.71
CA LEU A 101 3.72 9.12 37.47
C LEU A 101 2.24 8.86 37.12
N ALA A 102 1.91 8.64 35.86
CA ALA A 102 0.56 8.32 35.40
C ALA A 102 0.06 6.98 35.97
N VAL A 103 0.90 5.94 35.99
CA VAL A 103 0.58 4.66 36.64
C VAL A 103 0.33 4.84 38.14
N ARG A 104 1.18 5.62 38.82
CA ARG A 104 1.02 5.93 40.25
C ARG A 104 -0.24 6.74 40.54
N TRP A 105 -0.61 7.66 39.65
CA TRP A 105 -1.82 8.48 39.80
C TRP A 105 -3.11 7.70 39.48
N SER A 106 -3.03 6.69 38.59
CA SER A 106 -4.16 5.81 38.25
C SER A 106 -4.55 4.84 39.36
N GLY A 107 -3.76 4.71 40.43
CA GLY A 107 -4.12 3.99 41.66
C GLY A 107 -4.48 2.50 41.50
N SER A 108 -4.08 1.86 40.39
CA SER A 108 -4.47 0.49 40.06
C SER A 108 -3.26 -0.37 39.67
N ASP A 109 -3.13 -1.53 40.29
CA ASP A 109 -2.04 -2.49 40.04
C ASP A 109 -2.12 -3.20 38.68
N LEU A 110 -3.17 -2.93 37.89
CA LEU A 110 -3.37 -3.44 36.54
C LEU A 110 -2.30 -2.96 35.55
N PHE A 111 -1.68 -1.80 35.79
CA PHE A 111 -0.67 -1.23 34.92
C PHE A 111 0.74 -1.40 35.51
N PRO A 112 1.65 -2.18 34.88
CA PRO A 112 3.00 -2.35 35.39
C PRO A 112 3.79 -1.04 35.25
N THR A 113 4.44 -0.62 36.33
CA THR A 113 5.42 0.48 36.28
C THR A 113 6.61 0.12 35.36
N PRO A 114 7.33 1.09 34.78
CA PRO A 114 8.53 0.80 33.97
C PRO A 114 9.61 0.00 34.74
N GLY A 115 9.67 0.11 36.08
CA GLY A 115 10.52 -0.73 36.91
C GLY A 115 10.08 -2.20 37.00
N ASN A 116 8.76 -2.46 37.01
CA ASN A 116 8.22 -3.82 36.96
C ASN A 116 8.45 -4.46 35.58
N VAL A 117 8.31 -3.68 34.49
CA VAL A 117 8.65 -4.13 33.13
C VAL A 117 10.13 -4.51 33.03
N ALA A 118 11.04 -3.69 33.58
CA ALA A 118 12.47 -4.00 33.60
C ALA A 118 12.78 -5.29 34.38
N ARG A 119 12.15 -5.52 35.54
CA ARG A 119 12.29 -6.77 36.29
C ARG A 119 11.79 -7.99 35.51
N GLY A 120 10.62 -7.88 34.86
CA GLY A 120 10.08 -8.93 33.99
C GLY A 120 11.01 -9.28 32.84
N ILE A 121 11.63 -8.28 32.19
CA ILE A 121 12.63 -8.50 31.14
C ILE A 121 13.83 -9.29 31.68
N VAL A 122 14.38 -8.91 32.84
CA VAL A 122 15.50 -9.65 33.47
C VAL A 122 15.11 -11.09 33.81
N GLU A 123 13.90 -11.31 34.33
CA GLU A 123 13.39 -12.66 34.66
C GLU A 123 13.22 -13.53 33.39
N LEU A 124 12.69 -12.96 32.29
CA LEU A 124 12.58 -13.66 31.00
C LEU A 124 13.95 -13.97 30.36
N ILE A 125 14.95 -13.12 30.60
CA ILE A 125 16.35 -13.36 30.19
C ILE A 125 16.95 -14.50 31.01
N GLN A 126 16.82 -14.47 32.34
CA GLN A 126 17.34 -15.51 33.24
C GLN A 126 16.73 -16.89 32.94
N LYS A 127 15.44 -16.95 32.57
CA LYS A 127 14.76 -18.19 32.17
C LYS A 127 15.10 -18.65 30.73
N GLY A 128 15.89 -17.89 29.97
CA GLY A 128 16.20 -18.15 28.55
C GLY A 128 14.99 -18.03 27.59
N LEU A 129 13.80 -17.74 28.12
CA LEU A 129 12.55 -17.68 27.36
C LEU A 129 12.53 -16.52 26.37
N LEU A 130 13.13 -15.36 26.74
CA LEU A 130 13.18 -14.20 25.85
C LEU A 130 13.78 -14.54 24.49
N PHE A 131 14.93 -15.24 24.49
CA PHE A 131 15.62 -15.62 23.26
C PHE A 131 14.84 -16.68 22.48
N LYS A 132 14.22 -17.65 23.17
CA LYS A 132 13.36 -18.66 22.54
C LYS A 132 12.19 -18.03 21.79
N TYR A 133 11.50 -17.06 22.40
CA TYR A 133 10.38 -16.36 21.75
C TYR A 133 10.86 -15.49 20.59
N ILE A 134 11.93 -14.71 20.76
CA ILE A 134 12.52 -13.89 19.68
C ILE A 134 12.86 -14.76 18.46
N VAL A 135 13.53 -15.91 18.66
CA VAL A 135 13.89 -16.82 17.57
C VAL A 135 12.65 -17.44 16.92
N ALA A 136 11.62 -17.82 17.70
CA ALA A 136 10.38 -18.38 17.16
C ALA A 136 9.62 -17.37 16.29
N SER A 137 9.39 -16.15 16.77
CA SER A 137 8.72 -15.09 16.01
C SER A 137 9.52 -14.74 14.75
N LEU A 138 10.86 -14.60 14.86
CA LEU A 138 11.72 -14.29 13.72
C LEU A 138 11.76 -15.43 12.67
N PHE A 139 11.71 -16.69 13.10
CA PHE A 139 11.59 -17.86 12.23
C PHE A 139 10.27 -17.82 11.44
N ARG A 140 9.14 -17.57 12.12
CA ARG A 140 7.81 -17.45 11.48
C ARG A 140 7.76 -16.31 10.46
N VAL A 141 8.26 -15.12 10.83
CA VAL A 141 8.40 -13.96 9.92
C VAL A 141 9.23 -14.32 8.70
N SER A 142 10.44 -14.84 8.91
CA SER A 142 11.39 -15.05 7.82
C SER A 142 10.91 -16.08 6.81
N TRP A 143 10.29 -17.19 7.24
CA TRP A 143 9.70 -18.16 6.32
C TRP A 143 8.49 -17.62 5.55
N GLY A 144 7.49 -17.07 6.25
CA GLY A 144 6.27 -16.55 5.60
C GLY A 144 6.59 -15.43 4.61
N PHE A 145 7.51 -14.53 4.98
CA PHE A 145 7.95 -13.43 4.13
C PHE A 145 8.79 -13.91 2.93
N THR A 146 9.72 -14.86 3.14
CA THR A 146 10.56 -15.38 2.04
C THR A 146 9.71 -16.09 0.99
N LEU A 147 8.73 -16.90 1.40
CA LEU A 147 7.76 -17.51 0.47
C LEU A 147 6.95 -16.44 -0.28
N ALA A 148 6.53 -15.38 0.40
CA ALA A 148 5.78 -14.28 -0.22
C ALA A 148 6.62 -13.48 -1.23
N VAL A 149 7.93 -13.30 -0.99
CA VAL A 149 8.85 -12.68 -1.95
C VAL A 149 9.06 -13.60 -3.16
N ILE A 150 9.35 -14.88 -2.93
CA ILE A 150 9.60 -15.89 -3.99
C ILE A 150 8.40 -16.03 -4.93
N ILE A 151 7.17 -15.95 -4.42
CA ILE A 151 5.94 -16.07 -5.22
C ILE A 151 5.49 -14.71 -5.77
N GLY A 152 5.43 -13.69 -4.91
CA GLY A 152 4.85 -12.37 -5.24
C GLY A 152 5.69 -11.53 -6.20
N VAL A 153 7.03 -11.61 -6.15
CA VAL A 153 7.88 -10.84 -7.07
C VAL A 153 7.77 -11.37 -8.51
N PRO A 154 7.93 -12.68 -8.80
CA PRO A 154 7.74 -13.20 -10.16
C PRO A 154 6.31 -13.01 -10.65
N LEU A 155 5.30 -13.27 -9.80
CA LEU A 155 3.90 -13.06 -10.17
C LEU A 155 3.64 -11.59 -10.55
N GLY A 156 4.12 -10.64 -9.74
CA GLY A 156 3.94 -9.22 -10.00
C GLY A 156 4.71 -8.71 -11.23
N LEU A 157 5.90 -9.25 -11.49
CA LEU A 157 6.66 -8.97 -12.72
C LEU A 157 5.92 -9.46 -13.97
N VAL A 158 5.39 -10.68 -13.95
CA VAL A 158 4.63 -11.28 -15.06
C VAL A 158 3.33 -10.49 -15.31
N LEU A 159 2.59 -10.18 -14.25
CA LEU A 159 1.34 -9.40 -14.38
C LEU A 159 1.59 -7.94 -14.79
N GLY A 160 2.69 -7.34 -14.33
CA GLY A 160 3.11 -6.00 -14.77
C GLY A 160 3.47 -5.95 -16.27
N TRP A 161 4.01 -7.04 -16.81
CA TRP A 161 4.35 -7.15 -18.24
C TRP A 161 3.12 -7.44 -19.13
N TYR A 162 2.24 -8.34 -18.70
CA TYR A 162 1.05 -8.73 -19.47
C TYR A 162 -0.19 -7.91 -19.07
N SER A 163 -0.37 -6.73 -19.68
CA SER A 163 -1.51 -5.83 -19.40
C SER A 163 -2.90 -6.48 -19.44
N ARG A 164 -3.11 -7.51 -20.29
CA ARG A 164 -4.37 -8.29 -20.32
C ARG A 164 -4.58 -9.12 -19.05
N ALA A 165 -3.53 -9.79 -18.57
CA ALA A 165 -3.56 -10.56 -17.33
C ALA A 165 -3.74 -9.64 -16.11
N PHE A 166 -3.11 -8.47 -16.12
CA PHE A 166 -3.38 -7.44 -15.12
C PHE A 166 -4.85 -7.00 -15.12
N GLN A 167 -5.44 -6.67 -16.28
CA GLN A 167 -6.85 -6.26 -16.35
C GLN A 167 -7.81 -7.33 -15.80
N ALA A 168 -7.56 -8.60 -16.08
CA ALA A 168 -8.37 -9.71 -15.56
C ALA A 168 -8.25 -9.90 -14.04
N LEU A 169 -7.05 -9.73 -13.47
CA LEU A 169 -6.79 -9.92 -12.03
C LEU A 169 -6.97 -8.66 -11.18
N ASN A 170 -6.95 -7.47 -11.78
CA ASN A 170 -7.15 -6.19 -11.11
C ASN A 170 -8.41 -6.15 -10.22
N PRO A 171 -9.62 -6.60 -10.63
CA PRO A 171 -10.79 -6.63 -9.74
C PRO A 171 -10.58 -7.52 -8.51
N PHE A 172 -10.00 -8.73 -8.68
CA PHE A 172 -9.67 -9.61 -7.55
C PHE A 172 -8.66 -8.97 -6.59
N ILE A 173 -7.61 -8.35 -7.14
CA ILE A 173 -6.59 -7.63 -6.35
C ILE A 173 -7.19 -6.40 -5.63
N GLN A 174 -8.20 -5.74 -6.20
CA GLN A 174 -8.92 -4.64 -5.54
C GLN A 174 -9.83 -5.13 -4.40
N ILE A 175 -10.52 -6.25 -4.58
CA ILE A 175 -11.38 -6.87 -3.55
C ILE A 175 -10.55 -7.44 -2.40
N LEU A 176 -9.39 -8.04 -2.68
CA LEU A 176 -8.49 -8.61 -1.67
C LEU A 176 -7.74 -7.53 -0.86
N ARG A 177 -7.51 -6.34 -1.43
CA ARG A 177 -6.74 -5.25 -0.80
C ARG A 177 -7.28 -4.75 0.55
N PRO A 178 -8.59 -4.51 0.74
CA PRO A 178 -9.15 -4.09 2.03
C PRO A 178 -9.32 -5.24 3.03
N ILE A 179 -9.16 -6.50 2.62
CA ILE A 179 -9.34 -7.65 3.52
C ILE A 179 -8.08 -7.79 4.37
N SER A 180 -8.18 -7.38 5.64
CA SER A 180 -7.10 -7.55 6.61
C SER A 180 -6.71 -9.04 6.75
N PRO A 181 -5.41 -9.38 6.80
CA PRO A 181 -4.94 -10.75 7.04
C PRO A 181 -5.53 -11.38 8.32
N ILE A 182 -5.90 -10.57 9.31
CA ILE A 182 -6.54 -10.99 10.57
C ILE A 182 -7.86 -11.76 10.32
N ALA A 183 -8.61 -11.41 9.26
CA ALA A 183 -9.85 -12.12 8.92
C ALA A 183 -9.63 -13.60 8.54
N TRP A 184 -8.40 -13.98 8.20
CA TRP A 184 -8.04 -15.34 7.80
C TRP A 184 -7.60 -16.23 8.96
N ILE A 185 -7.47 -15.71 10.18
CA ILE A 185 -7.06 -16.47 11.38
C ILE A 185 -7.89 -17.75 11.58
N PRO A 186 -9.25 -17.74 11.52
CA PRO A 186 -10.04 -18.95 11.73
C PRO A 186 -9.78 -20.01 10.66
N LEU A 187 -9.56 -19.61 9.40
CA LEU A 187 -9.25 -20.53 8.31
C LEU A 187 -7.83 -21.12 8.45
N ALA A 188 -6.86 -20.31 8.88
CA ALA A 188 -5.51 -20.76 9.15
C ALA A 188 -5.48 -21.80 10.28
N ILE A 189 -6.23 -21.58 11.36
CA ILE A 189 -6.36 -22.54 12.47
C ILE A 189 -7.12 -23.79 12.02
N LEU A 190 -8.15 -23.67 11.18
CA LEU A 190 -8.89 -24.82 10.65
C LEU A 190 -8.00 -25.72 9.77
N TRP A 191 -7.11 -25.13 8.97
CA TRP A 191 -6.28 -25.87 8.00
C TRP A 191 -4.99 -26.43 8.63
N PHE A 192 -4.33 -25.65 9.50
CA PHE A 192 -3.01 -25.97 10.05
C PHE A 192 -3.03 -26.29 11.56
N GLY A 193 -4.19 -26.21 12.21
CA GLY A 193 -4.33 -26.33 13.66
C GLY A 193 -3.72 -25.15 14.42
N VAL A 194 -3.64 -25.28 15.74
CA VAL A 194 -2.87 -24.36 16.61
C VAL A 194 -1.39 -24.76 16.53
N SER A 195 -0.72 -24.35 15.46
CA SER A 195 0.67 -24.68 15.16
C SER A 195 1.44 -23.48 14.57
N ASP A 196 2.76 -23.57 14.50
CA ASP A 196 3.63 -22.55 13.88
C ASP A 196 3.28 -22.25 12.40
N ALA A 197 2.63 -23.18 11.71
CA ALA A 197 2.25 -23.02 10.31
C ALA A 197 1.11 -22.00 10.11
N ALA A 198 0.20 -21.84 11.08
CA ALA A 198 -0.90 -20.88 10.98
C ALA A 198 -0.40 -19.42 10.92
N PRO A 199 0.46 -18.92 11.85
CA PRO A 199 1.11 -17.61 11.71
C PRO A 199 1.91 -17.47 10.41
N ILE A 200 2.69 -18.48 10.00
CA ILE A 200 3.46 -18.46 8.75
C ILE A 200 2.57 -18.23 7.52
N PHE A 201 1.42 -18.90 7.45
CA PHE A 201 0.44 -18.71 6.38
C PHE A 201 -0.17 -17.30 6.38
N LEU A 202 -0.50 -16.75 7.55
CA LEU A 202 -1.03 -15.39 7.68
C LEU A 202 -0.02 -14.32 7.25
N ILE A 203 1.25 -14.49 7.62
CA ILE A 203 2.37 -13.62 7.21
C ILE A 203 2.58 -13.69 5.69
N PHE A 204 2.54 -14.90 5.13
CA PHE A 204 2.63 -15.12 3.69
C PHE A 204 1.50 -14.36 2.96
N LEU A 205 0.26 -14.56 3.39
CA LEU A 205 -0.92 -13.94 2.78
C LEU A 205 -0.90 -12.40 2.93
N ALA A 206 -0.49 -11.90 4.10
CA ALA A 206 -0.30 -10.48 4.36
C ALA A 206 0.73 -9.81 3.45
N SER A 207 1.78 -10.54 3.09
CA SER A 207 2.94 -10.01 2.37
C SER A 207 2.82 -10.20 0.86
N VAL A 208 2.24 -11.31 0.39
CA VAL A 208 2.25 -11.67 -1.03
C VAL A 208 1.47 -10.67 -1.89
N PHE A 209 0.32 -10.17 -1.42
CA PHE A 209 -0.47 -9.17 -2.14
C PHE A 209 0.23 -7.81 -2.27
N PRO A 210 0.71 -7.14 -1.20
CA PRO A 210 1.42 -5.87 -1.35
C PRO A 210 2.73 -6.04 -2.15
N ILE A 211 3.49 -7.12 -1.99
CA ILE A 211 4.68 -7.40 -2.82
C ILE A 211 4.30 -7.51 -4.30
N THR A 212 3.25 -8.26 -4.63
CA THR A 212 2.75 -8.42 -6.01
C THR A 212 2.31 -7.08 -6.60
N VAL A 213 1.50 -6.31 -5.86
CA VAL A 213 1.00 -5.00 -6.29
C VAL A 213 2.13 -3.98 -6.48
N SER A 214 3.09 -3.92 -5.55
CA SER A 214 4.25 -3.04 -5.69
C SER A 214 5.15 -3.45 -6.86
N SER A 215 5.27 -4.75 -7.15
CA SER A 215 6.04 -5.25 -8.29
C SER A 215 5.35 -4.97 -9.64
N ILE A 216 4.02 -5.10 -9.71
CA ILE A 216 3.23 -4.65 -10.87
C ILE A 216 3.42 -3.15 -11.09
N ALA A 217 3.28 -2.35 -10.04
CA ALA A 217 3.47 -0.91 -10.11
C ALA A 217 4.90 -0.52 -10.54
N ALA A 218 5.92 -1.29 -10.13
CA ALA A 218 7.30 -1.05 -10.54
C ALA A 218 7.49 -1.21 -12.06
N VAL A 219 6.90 -2.27 -12.66
CA VAL A 219 6.95 -2.48 -14.12
C VAL A 219 6.13 -1.40 -14.86
N GLN A 220 4.95 -1.05 -14.35
CA GLN A 220 4.06 -0.09 -15.02
C GLN A 220 4.56 1.38 -14.94
N ASN A 221 5.33 1.75 -13.91
CA ASN A 221 5.93 3.08 -13.79
C ASN A 221 7.31 3.20 -14.48
N MET A 222 7.76 2.15 -15.19
CA MET A 222 9.01 2.18 -15.94
C MET A 222 8.95 3.19 -17.08
N GLN A 223 9.97 4.06 -17.20
CA GLN A 223 9.99 5.08 -18.24
C GLN A 223 10.05 4.45 -19.64
N PRO A 224 9.21 4.89 -20.60
CA PRO A 224 9.16 4.28 -21.94
C PRO A 224 10.44 4.48 -22.76
N VAL A 225 11.36 5.36 -22.32
CA VAL A 225 12.69 5.53 -22.91
C VAL A 225 13.51 4.24 -22.90
N TYR A 226 13.42 3.44 -21.82
CA TYR A 226 14.15 2.18 -21.71
C TYR A 226 13.66 1.14 -22.73
N LEU A 227 12.35 1.06 -22.93
CA LEU A 227 11.75 0.18 -23.93
C LEU A 227 12.14 0.59 -25.36
N ARG A 228 12.05 1.88 -25.68
CA ARG A 228 12.45 2.43 -26.99
C ARG A 228 13.94 2.22 -27.28
N ALA A 229 14.80 2.45 -26.29
CA ALA A 229 16.24 2.22 -26.42
C ALA A 229 16.54 0.73 -26.69
N ALA A 230 15.92 -0.18 -25.95
CA ALA A 230 16.15 -1.61 -26.11
C ALA A 230 15.64 -2.16 -27.47
N LEU A 231 14.53 -1.63 -27.99
CA LEU A 231 14.04 -1.95 -29.34
C LEU A 231 15.02 -1.50 -30.42
N ASN A 232 15.65 -0.32 -30.28
CA ASN A 232 16.69 0.14 -31.21
C ASN A 232 17.96 -0.74 -31.19
N PHE A 233 18.23 -1.44 -30.09
CA PHE A 233 19.33 -2.42 -29.99
C PHE A 233 18.95 -3.82 -30.49
N GLY A 234 17.73 -4.04 -30.98
CA GLY A 234 17.29 -5.32 -31.55
C GLY A 234 17.14 -6.46 -30.53
N LEU A 235 17.04 -6.15 -29.22
CA LEU A 235 16.92 -7.13 -28.15
C LEU A 235 15.66 -8.00 -28.29
N SER A 236 15.80 -9.31 -28.09
CA SER A 236 14.64 -10.21 -28.05
C SER A 236 13.77 -9.97 -26.81
N THR A 237 12.49 -10.36 -26.87
CA THR A 237 11.52 -10.14 -25.77
C THR A 237 11.98 -10.71 -24.43
N GLY A 238 12.68 -11.85 -24.42
CA GLY A 238 13.21 -12.48 -23.21
C GLY A 238 14.44 -11.77 -22.65
N GLU A 239 15.34 -11.31 -23.50
CA GLU A 239 16.53 -10.54 -23.11
C GLU A 239 16.15 -9.16 -22.60
N LEU A 240 15.22 -8.48 -23.29
CA LEU A 240 14.59 -7.23 -22.86
C LEU A 240 14.05 -7.35 -21.43
N PHE A 241 13.27 -8.39 -21.14
CA PHE A 241 12.69 -8.63 -19.83
C PHE A 241 13.77 -8.85 -18.75
N ARG A 242 14.74 -9.74 -19.00
CA ARG A 242 15.75 -10.13 -18.01
C ARG A 242 16.85 -9.09 -17.79
N GLN A 243 17.31 -8.42 -18.85
CA GLN A 243 18.45 -7.50 -18.78
C GLN A 243 18.04 -6.05 -18.49
N VAL A 244 16.95 -5.58 -19.10
CA VAL A 244 16.51 -4.19 -19.03
C VAL A 244 15.42 -4.01 -17.98
N ILE A 245 14.32 -4.75 -18.08
CA ILE A 245 13.13 -4.53 -17.25
C ILE A 245 13.37 -4.95 -15.81
N PHE A 246 13.81 -6.19 -15.58
CA PHE A 246 14.09 -6.69 -14.23
C PHE A 246 15.09 -5.80 -13.50
N ARG A 247 16.15 -5.35 -14.17
CA ARG A 247 17.20 -4.49 -13.59
C ARG A 247 16.71 -3.06 -13.32
N ALA A 248 15.88 -2.49 -14.19
CA ALA A 248 15.30 -1.15 -14.00
C ALA A 248 14.24 -1.11 -12.88
N CYS A 249 13.43 -2.17 -12.74
CA CYS A 249 12.38 -2.26 -11.73
C CYS A 249 12.90 -2.65 -10.34
N LEU A 250 14.05 -3.31 -10.26
CA LEU A 250 14.66 -3.82 -9.02
C LEU A 250 14.67 -2.82 -7.83
N PRO A 251 15.08 -1.54 -7.96
CA PRO A 251 15.04 -0.60 -6.84
C PRO A 251 13.61 -0.27 -6.34
N GLN A 252 12.62 -0.24 -7.23
CA GLN A 252 11.22 -0.05 -6.84
C GLN A 252 10.63 -1.32 -6.20
N ILE A 253 10.98 -2.50 -6.70
CA ILE A 253 10.61 -3.79 -6.10
C ILE A 253 11.18 -3.90 -4.67
N ILE A 254 12.46 -3.57 -4.45
CA ILE A 254 13.08 -3.53 -3.11
C ILE A 254 12.34 -2.56 -2.18
N THR A 255 11.88 -1.42 -2.70
CA THR A 255 11.09 -0.46 -1.92
C THR A 255 9.73 -1.05 -1.51
N GLY A 256 9.05 -1.74 -2.42
CA GLY A 256 7.81 -2.48 -2.14
C GLY A 256 7.99 -3.60 -1.11
N ILE A 257 9.05 -4.41 -1.25
CA ILE A 257 9.44 -5.46 -0.30
C ILE A 257 9.68 -4.86 1.10
N ARG A 258 10.36 -3.72 1.21
CA ARG A 258 10.57 -3.03 2.49
C ARG A 258 9.25 -2.60 3.16
N ILE A 259 8.29 -2.08 2.38
CA ILE A 259 6.98 -1.68 2.90
C ILE A 259 6.20 -2.92 3.36
N ALA A 260 6.18 -3.98 2.55
CA ALA A 260 5.53 -5.24 2.89
C ALA A 260 6.12 -5.91 4.14
N LEU A 261 7.43 -5.78 4.39
CA LEU A 261 8.07 -6.28 5.61
C LEU A 261 7.52 -5.61 6.89
N GLY A 262 7.18 -4.31 6.81
CA GLY A 262 6.50 -3.61 7.90
C GLY A 262 5.10 -4.15 8.17
N VAL A 263 4.34 -4.47 7.11
CA VAL A 263 3.00 -5.09 7.23
C VAL A 263 3.11 -6.51 7.79
N ALA A 264 4.09 -7.30 7.34
CA ALA A 264 4.37 -8.64 7.84
C ALA A 264 4.58 -8.64 9.37
N TRP A 265 5.37 -7.67 9.87
CA TRP A 265 5.65 -7.53 11.30
C TRP A 265 4.40 -7.22 12.13
N LEU A 266 3.53 -6.33 11.64
CA LEU A 266 2.26 -6.00 12.31
C LEU A 266 1.32 -7.21 12.40
N VAL A 267 1.32 -8.08 11.39
CA VAL A 267 0.47 -9.28 11.37
C VAL A 267 0.99 -10.35 12.33
N VAL A 268 2.30 -10.48 12.54
CA VAL A 268 2.84 -11.40 13.58
C VAL A 268 2.38 -11.02 14.97
N VAL A 269 2.46 -9.73 15.32
CA VAL A 269 1.99 -9.23 16.63
C VAL A 269 0.48 -9.42 16.84
N ALA A 270 -0.29 -9.63 15.77
CA ALA A 270 -1.73 -9.93 15.83
C ALA A 270 -2.08 -11.43 15.70
N ALA A 271 -1.09 -12.29 15.44
CA ALA A 271 -1.24 -13.73 15.25
C ALA A 271 -0.55 -14.57 16.33
N GLU A 272 0.22 -13.92 17.22
CA GLU A 272 0.82 -14.47 18.45
C GLU A 272 0.03 -14.05 19.70
#